data_AF-A0A0N0MTV5-F1
#
_entry.id   AF-A0A0N0MTV5-F1
#
_cell.length_a   1.000
_cell.length_b   1.000
_cell.length_c   1.000
_cell.angle_alpha   90.00
_cell.angle_beta   90.00
_cell.angle_gamma   90.00
#
_symmetry.space_group_name_H-M   'P 1'
#
loop_
_entity.id
_entity.type
_entity.pdbx_description
1 polymer ?
#
loop_
_entity_poly.entity_id
_entity_poly.type
_entity_poly.pdbx_seq_one_letter_code
_entity_poly.pdbx_strand_id
1 'polypeptide(L)'
;MAVCRDRPTADWAAGPFECGVGPWTTQVTRPFVLGPQTVPEITDPSAAARRPGLAVLSAIVHSDSRRSAAILDAVADGWRSFDKDTVAYWFETMEIALANTPARAKWRELHMSVGSYYPGHGTLIEEKYLEGEANGEAKGEAKDRATLILRVLEKHGIDVPEDIRDRVTSCTDLDTLMLWFDRSLTAATAEDLFAENEDGQAEGNQNQTSA
;
A
#
# COMPACT_ATOMS: atom_id res chain seq x y z
N MET A 1 2.62 24.54 -18.66
CA MET A 1 2.72 23.38 -19.57
C MET A 1 1.60 22.43 -19.21
N ALA A 2 0.91 21.87 -20.19
CA ALA A 2 -0.15 20.87 -19.98
C ALA A 2 0.28 19.54 -20.63
N VAL A 3 0.00 18.42 -19.97
CA VAL A 3 0.18 17.07 -20.53
C VAL A 3 -1.21 16.48 -20.76
N CYS A 4 -1.49 16.04 -21.98
CA CYS A 4 -2.80 15.60 -22.42
C CYS A 4 -2.68 14.21 -23.04
N ARG A 5 -3.67 13.35 -22.81
CA ARG A 5 -3.67 11.96 -23.30
C ARG A 5 -4.44 11.77 -24.60
N ASP A 6 -5.34 12.69 -24.91
CA ASP A 6 -6.15 12.67 -26.12
C ASP A 6 -6.02 13.98 -26.90
N ARG A 7 -6.25 13.88 -28.22
CA ARG A 7 -6.16 15.01 -29.13
C ARG A 7 -7.18 16.12 -28.82
N PRO A 8 -8.48 15.82 -28.59
CA PRO A 8 -9.46 16.85 -28.23
C PRO A 8 -9.04 17.71 -27.04
N THR A 9 -8.59 17.09 -25.95
CA THR A 9 -8.12 17.81 -24.75
C THR A 9 -6.86 18.62 -25.05
N ALA A 10 -5.93 18.07 -25.82
CA ALA A 10 -4.69 18.75 -26.18
C ALA A 10 -4.93 19.97 -27.07
N ASP A 11 -5.84 19.85 -28.05
CA ASP A 11 -6.20 20.95 -28.96
C ASP A 11 -6.94 22.07 -28.22
N TRP A 12 -7.84 21.72 -27.30
CA TRP A 12 -8.47 22.69 -26.40
C TRP A 12 -7.44 23.40 -25.51
N ALA A 13 -6.53 22.64 -24.89
CA ALA A 13 -5.52 23.17 -23.97
C ALA A 13 -4.47 24.06 -24.65
N ALA A 14 -4.32 23.99 -25.98
CA ALA A 14 -3.42 24.85 -26.74
C ALA A 14 -3.92 26.31 -26.81
N GLY A 15 -5.19 26.54 -26.49
CA GLY A 15 -5.81 27.85 -26.51
C GLY A 15 -5.99 28.39 -27.94
N PRO A 16 -6.01 29.72 -28.12
CA PRO A 16 -5.64 30.76 -27.15
C PRO A 16 -6.64 30.93 -26.01
N PHE A 17 -6.14 31.35 -24.83
CA PHE A 17 -6.96 31.82 -23.71
C PHE A 17 -6.75 33.32 -23.51
N GLU A 18 -7.83 34.08 -23.60
CA GLU A 18 -7.77 35.55 -23.53
C GLU A 18 -8.28 36.05 -22.17
N CYS A 19 -7.56 37.00 -21.59
CA CYS A 19 -8.02 37.80 -20.47
C CYS A 19 -8.17 39.25 -20.92
N GLY A 20 -9.22 39.93 -20.44
CA GLY A 20 -9.50 41.30 -20.83
C GLY A 20 -10.34 42.06 -19.81
N VAL A 21 -10.40 43.38 -19.99
CA VAL A 21 -11.26 44.29 -19.22
C VAL A 21 -12.13 45.07 -20.20
N GLY A 22 -13.44 44.82 -20.17
CA GLY A 22 -14.35 45.36 -21.18
C GLY A 22 -13.98 44.87 -22.59
N PRO A 23 -13.88 45.76 -23.59
CA PRO A 23 -13.55 45.36 -24.96
C PRO A 23 -12.05 45.12 -25.21
N TRP A 24 -11.19 45.33 -24.21
CA TRP A 24 -9.73 45.28 -24.38
C TRP A 24 -9.15 43.95 -23.91
N THR A 25 -8.47 43.24 -24.82
CA THR A 25 -7.64 42.08 -24.48
C THR A 25 -6.35 42.55 -23.80
N THR A 26 -6.14 42.14 -22.55
CA THR A 26 -4.96 42.49 -21.75
C THR A 26 -3.89 41.40 -21.79
N GLN A 27 -4.28 40.14 -21.98
CA GLN A 27 -3.36 39.01 -22.04
C GLN A 27 -3.91 37.91 -22.95
N VAL A 28 -3.02 37.30 -23.75
CA VAL A 28 -3.32 36.07 -24.50
C VAL A 28 -2.33 35.00 -24.08
N THR A 29 -2.84 33.88 -23.57
CA THR A 29 -2.03 32.74 -23.11
C THR A 29 -2.15 31.60 -24.13
N ARG A 30 -0.99 31.09 -24.57
CA ARG A 30 -0.86 29.88 -25.41
C ARG A 30 -0.02 28.85 -24.68
N PRO A 31 -0.63 27.94 -23.92
CA PRO A 31 0.13 26.96 -23.15
C PRO A 31 0.96 26.05 -24.06
N PHE A 32 2.14 25.65 -23.58
CA PHE A 32 2.87 24.56 -24.20
C PHE A 32 2.20 23.23 -23.83
N VAL A 33 1.66 22.53 -24.84
CA VAL A 33 0.89 21.29 -24.69
C VAL A 33 1.68 20.09 -25.19
N LEU A 34 1.88 19.12 -24.30
CA LEU A 34 2.43 17.81 -24.58
C LEU A 34 1.26 16.83 -24.74
N GLY A 35 0.92 16.48 -25.97
CA GLY A 35 -0.19 15.60 -26.32
C GLY A 35 0.19 14.60 -27.40
N PRO A 36 -0.74 13.72 -27.84
CA PRO A 36 -0.44 12.68 -28.83
C PRO A 36 0.07 13.19 -30.19
N GLN A 37 -0.07 14.49 -30.46
CA GLN A 37 0.41 15.19 -31.64
C GLN A 37 1.82 15.79 -31.48
N THR A 38 2.29 16.03 -30.24
CA THR A 38 3.60 16.63 -29.97
C THR A 38 4.60 15.65 -29.34
N VAL A 39 4.12 14.62 -28.63
CA VAL A 39 4.96 13.57 -28.02
C VAL A 39 4.93 12.31 -28.89
N PRO A 40 6.08 11.80 -29.36
CA PRO A 40 6.14 10.58 -30.16
C PRO A 40 5.92 9.32 -29.30
N GLU A 41 5.37 8.28 -29.91
CA GLU A 41 5.34 6.94 -29.30
C GLU A 41 6.75 6.33 -29.32
N ILE A 42 7.32 6.05 -28.14
CA ILE A 42 8.60 5.36 -28.00
C ILE A 42 8.37 3.87 -27.80
N THR A 43 8.66 3.09 -28.84
CA THR A 43 8.54 1.61 -28.82
C THR A 43 9.88 0.90 -29.06
N ASP A 44 10.97 1.66 -29.12
CA ASP A 44 12.34 1.13 -29.21
C ASP A 44 13.03 1.25 -27.84
N PRO A 45 13.50 0.13 -27.24
CA PRO A 45 14.23 0.15 -25.98
C PRO A 45 15.46 1.06 -26.01
N SER A 46 16.19 1.10 -27.13
CA SER A 46 17.40 1.93 -27.24
C SER A 46 17.05 3.43 -27.23
N ALA A 47 15.92 3.82 -27.82
CA ALA A 47 15.40 5.19 -27.75
C ALA A 47 14.95 5.55 -26.33
N ALA A 48 14.31 4.63 -25.61
CA ALA A 48 13.89 4.84 -24.22
C ALA A 48 15.08 5.02 -23.28
N ALA A 49 16.15 4.23 -23.45
CA ALA A 49 17.40 4.35 -22.69
C ALA A 49 18.10 5.68 -22.91
N ARG A 50 18.18 6.16 -24.17
CA ARG A 50 18.87 7.41 -24.51
C ARG A 50 18.12 8.66 -24.04
N ARG A 51 16.81 8.59 -23.86
CA ARG A 51 15.94 9.74 -23.56
C ARG A 51 14.87 9.40 -22.51
N PRO A 52 15.27 9.11 -21.25
CA PRO A 52 14.36 8.60 -20.24
C PRO A 52 13.19 9.55 -19.94
N GLY A 53 13.43 10.86 -19.86
CA GLY A 53 12.34 11.84 -19.65
C GLY A 53 11.30 11.85 -20.79
N LEU A 54 11.74 11.69 -22.04
CA LEU A 54 10.81 11.59 -23.18
C LEU A 54 10.06 10.25 -23.16
N ALA A 55 10.70 9.19 -22.69
CA ALA A 55 10.11 7.87 -22.54
C ALA A 55 8.98 7.88 -21.48
N VAL A 56 9.19 8.57 -20.35
CA VAL A 56 8.13 8.84 -19.35
C VAL A 56 6.97 9.61 -19.98
N LEU A 57 7.24 10.72 -20.66
CA LEU A 57 6.20 11.52 -21.31
C LEU A 57 5.43 10.71 -22.37
N SER A 58 6.13 9.88 -23.16
CA SER A 58 5.51 8.97 -24.12
C SER A 58 4.57 7.99 -23.42
N ALA A 59 4.98 7.41 -22.29
CA ALA A 59 4.15 6.47 -21.56
C ALA A 59 2.90 7.14 -20.96
N ILE A 60 3.01 8.37 -20.45
CA ILE A 60 1.88 9.14 -19.93
C ILE A 60 0.90 9.50 -21.06
N VAL A 61 1.40 10.17 -22.10
CA VAL A 61 0.58 10.70 -23.19
C VAL A 61 -0.13 9.58 -23.95
N HIS A 62 0.55 8.46 -24.16
CA HIS A 62 0.03 7.34 -24.94
C HIS A 62 -0.50 6.19 -24.06
N SER A 63 -0.83 6.44 -22.79
CA SER A 63 -1.31 5.42 -21.85
C SER A 63 -2.57 4.69 -22.34
N ASP A 64 -3.41 5.41 -23.08
CA ASP A 64 -4.70 4.93 -23.58
C ASP A 64 -4.62 4.51 -25.07
N SER A 65 -3.43 4.56 -25.66
CA SER A 65 -3.20 4.13 -27.04
C SER A 65 -3.21 2.61 -27.17
N ARG A 66 -3.47 2.11 -28.38
CA ARG A 66 -3.33 0.67 -28.69
C ARG A 66 -1.91 0.14 -28.53
N ARG A 67 -0.91 1.02 -28.50
CA ARG A 67 0.50 0.67 -28.41
C ARG A 67 1.06 0.92 -27.01
N SER A 68 0.22 1.26 -26.03
CA SER A 68 0.63 1.52 -24.65
C SER A 68 1.49 0.40 -24.05
N ALA A 69 1.09 -0.85 -24.23
CA ALA A 69 1.87 -2.01 -23.80
C ALA A 69 3.27 -2.04 -24.42
N ALA A 70 3.37 -1.88 -25.75
CA ALA A 70 4.66 -1.87 -26.45
C ALA A 70 5.55 -0.68 -26.04
N ILE A 71 4.96 0.44 -25.65
CA ILE A 71 5.69 1.60 -25.11
C ILE A 71 6.24 1.25 -23.73
N LEU A 72 5.42 0.71 -22.83
CA LEU A 72 5.86 0.30 -21.49
C LEU A 72 6.94 -0.79 -21.54
N ASP A 73 6.81 -1.76 -22.43
CA ASP A 73 7.82 -2.80 -22.65
C ASP A 73 9.14 -2.18 -23.10
N ALA A 74 9.11 -1.25 -24.07
CA ALA A 74 10.30 -0.55 -24.53
C ALA A 74 10.95 0.28 -23.42
N VAL A 75 10.16 0.94 -22.56
CA VAL A 75 10.67 1.67 -21.41
C VAL A 75 11.34 0.73 -20.41
N ALA A 76 10.65 -0.35 -20.02
CA ALA A 76 11.18 -1.33 -19.07
C ALA A 76 12.47 -1.97 -19.58
N ASP A 77 12.48 -2.38 -20.85
CA ASP A 77 13.65 -3.00 -21.49
C ASP A 77 14.81 -2.01 -21.61
N GLY A 78 14.54 -0.77 -22.01
CA GLY A 78 15.55 0.26 -22.21
C GLY A 78 16.24 0.66 -20.91
N TRP A 79 15.55 0.59 -19.78
CA TRP A 79 16.11 0.95 -18.48
C TRP A 79 16.80 -0.20 -17.76
N ARG A 80 16.73 -1.44 -18.25
CA ARG A 80 17.50 -2.57 -17.67
C ARG A 80 19.01 -2.33 -17.65
N SER A 81 19.52 -1.51 -18.56
CA SER A 81 20.95 -1.19 -18.61
C SER A 81 21.39 -0.11 -17.63
N PHE A 82 20.45 0.56 -16.93
CA PHE A 82 20.78 1.57 -15.93
C PHE A 82 21.26 0.90 -14.64
N ASP A 83 22.00 1.64 -13.82
CA ASP A 83 22.32 1.21 -12.46
C ASP A 83 21.06 1.17 -11.58
N LYS A 84 21.14 0.46 -10.45
CA LYS A 84 19.99 0.21 -9.59
C LYS A 84 19.33 1.48 -9.07
N ASP A 85 20.11 2.50 -8.71
CA ASP A 85 19.60 3.75 -8.13
C ASP A 85 18.87 4.56 -9.20
N THR A 86 19.43 4.61 -10.40
CA THR A 86 18.80 5.25 -11.56
C THR A 86 17.51 4.54 -11.98
N VAL A 87 17.49 3.19 -12.00
CA VAL A 87 16.26 2.42 -12.28
C VAL A 87 15.20 2.72 -11.23
N ALA A 88 15.56 2.74 -9.94
CA ALA A 88 14.63 3.02 -8.86
C ALA A 88 13.97 4.39 -9.01
N TYR A 89 14.78 5.43 -9.27
CA TYR A 89 14.29 6.79 -9.49
C TYR A 89 13.28 6.88 -10.65
N TRP A 90 13.61 6.29 -11.81
CA TRP A 90 12.72 6.33 -12.96
C TRP A 90 11.48 5.46 -12.79
N PHE A 91 11.59 4.37 -12.03
CA PHE A 91 10.47 3.51 -11.71
C PHE A 91 9.44 4.20 -10.80
N GLU A 92 9.91 4.87 -9.74
CA GLU A 92 9.06 5.68 -8.87
C GLU A 92 8.40 6.82 -9.66
N THR A 93 9.17 7.48 -10.52
CA THR A 93 8.65 8.51 -11.43
C THR A 93 7.51 7.96 -12.30
N MET A 94 7.66 6.76 -12.85
CA MET A 94 6.63 6.10 -13.66
C MET A 94 5.41 5.69 -12.82
N GLU A 95 5.58 5.21 -11.59
CA GLU A 95 4.47 4.88 -10.69
C GLU A 95 3.61 6.11 -10.40
N ILE A 96 4.23 7.27 -10.12
CA ILE A 96 3.54 8.54 -9.88
C ILE A 96 2.86 9.01 -11.18
N ALA A 97 3.59 9.00 -12.29
CA ALA A 97 3.13 9.46 -13.59
C ALA A 97 1.91 8.68 -14.10
N LEU A 98 1.87 7.37 -13.85
CA LEU A 98 0.80 6.48 -14.31
C LEU A 98 -0.33 6.30 -13.30
N ALA A 99 -0.27 6.92 -12.12
CA ALA A 99 -1.15 6.66 -10.97
C ALA A 99 -2.66 6.58 -11.33
N ASN A 100 -3.11 7.43 -12.26
CA ASN A 100 -4.51 7.55 -12.70
C ASN A 100 -4.78 6.95 -14.09
N THR A 101 -3.98 5.96 -14.51
CA THR A 101 -4.07 5.34 -15.83
C THR A 101 -4.20 3.82 -15.74
N PRO A 102 -4.93 3.16 -16.67
CA PRO A 102 -4.96 1.70 -16.75
C PRO A 102 -3.57 1.09 -17.00
N ALA A 103 -2.69 1.85 -17.66
CA ALA A 103 -1.30 1.48 -17.95
C ALA A 103 -0.46 1.18 -16.69
N ARG A 104 -0.85 1.72 -15.53
CA ARG A 104 -0.17 1.44 -14.25
C ARG A 104 -0.13 -0.05 -13.90
N ALA A 105 -1.23 -0.77 -14.15
CA ALA A 105 -1.29 -2.20 -13.84
C ALA A 105 -0.25 -2.98 -14.65
N LYS A 106 -0.11 -2.65 -15.95
CA LYS A 106 0.88 -3.27 -16.83
C LYS A 106 2.31 -2.91 -16.41
N TRP A 107 2.55 -1.66 -16.03
CA TRP A 107 3.86 -1.21 -15.54
C TRP A 107 4.32 -1.99 -14.30
N ARG A 108 3.40 -2.26 -13.36
CA ARG A 108 3.66 -3.07 -12.16
C ARG A 108 3.96 -4.54 -12.49
N GLU A 109 3.24 -5.12 -13.44
CA GLU A 109 3.52 -6.49 -13.92
C GLU A 109 4.95 -6.59 -14.48
N LEU A 110 5.36 -5.61 -15.29
CA LEU A 110 6.71 -5.55 -15.85
C LEU A 110 7.77 -5.43 -14.75
N HIS A 111 7.52 -4.66 -13.70
CA HIS A 111 8.41 -4.57 -12.54
C HIS A 111 8.61 -5.92 -11.84
N MET A 112 7.53 -6.66 -11.58
CA MET A 112 7.59 -7.97 -10.92
C MET A 112 8.39 -8.99 -11.77
N SER A 113 8.34 -8.86 -13.09
CA SER A 113 9.13 -9.71 -14.01
C SER A 113 10.62 -9.35 -14.08
N VAL A 114 10.99 -8.12 -13.74
CA VAL A 114 12.38 -7.60 -13.87
C VAL A 114 13.20 -7.76 -12.58
N GLY A 115 12.65 -8.38 -11.53
CA GLY A 115 13.45 -8.89 -10.41
C GLY A 115 14.16 -7.84 -9.56
N SER A 116 13.66 -6.59 -9.53
CA SER A 116 14.18 -5.55 -8.65
C SER A 116 13.36 -5.48 -7.36
N TYR A 117 13.92 -6.03 -6.29
CA TYR A 117 13.45 -5.86 -4.92
C TYR A 117 13.75 -4.42 -4.49
N TYR A 118 12.74 -3.53 -4.55
CA TYR A 118 12.83 -2.17 -4.01
C TYR A 118 11.60 -1.84 -3.15
N PRO A 119 11.77 -1.47 -1.87
CA PRO A 119 10.71 -0.97 -1.01
C PRO A 119 10.60 0.56 -1.19
N GLY A 120 9.57 1.00 -1.91
CA GLY A 120 9.25 2.41 -2.09
C GLY A 120 7.82 2.71 -1.64
N HIS A 121 7.63 3.86 -0.98
CA HIS A 121 6.37 4.33 -0.43
C HIS A 121 5.23 4.36 -1.49
N GLY A 122 4.05 3.89 -1.13
CA GLY A 122 2.82 3.80 -1.92
C GLY A 122 2.71 2.63 -2.90
N THR A 123 3.57 1.60 -2.79
CA THR A 123 3.62 0.46 -3.73
C THR A 123 2.99 -0.82 -3.15
N LEU A 124 2.55 -1.74 -4.01
CA LEU A 124 2.05 -3.09 -3.61
C LEU A 124 3.02 -3.86 -2.70
N ILE A 125 4.32 -3.55 -2.78
CA ILE A 125 5.35 -4.14 -1.92
C ILE A 125 5.34 -3.47 -0.54
N GLU A 126 5.16 -2.16 -0.45
CA GLU A 126 4.95 -1.50 0.85
C GLU A 126 3.64 -1.94 1.50
N GLU A 127 2.53 -2.05 0.77
CA GLU A 127 1.27 -2.56 1.32
C GLU A 127 1.44 -3.97 1.91
N LYS A 128 2.10 -4.89 1.17
CA LYS A 128 2.38 -6.24 1.66
C LYS A 128 3.48 -6.30 2.73
N TYR A 129 4.42 -5.36 2.72
CA TYR A 129 5.47 -5.27 3.72
C TYR A 129 4.92 -4.68 5.03
N LEU A 130 4.09 -3.64 4.97
CA LEU A 130 3.34 -3.09 6.11
C LEU A 130 2.33 -4.10 6.63
N GLU A 131 1.64 -4.85 5.77
CA GLU A 131 0.78 -5.97 6.20
C GLU A 131 1.62 -7.09 6.84
N GLY A 132 2.80 -7.37 6.31
CA GLY A 132 3.76 -8.34 6.85
C GLY A 132 4.41 -7.90 8.16
N GLU A 133 4.68 -6.60 8.32
CA GLU A 133 5.25 -5.95 9.51
C GLU A 133 4.19 -5.86 10.59
N ALA A 134 2.98 -5.39 10.28
CA ALA A 134 1.86 -5.40 11.21
C ALA A 134 1.49 -6.82 11.67
N ASN A 135 1.48 -7.79 10.76
CA ASN A 135 1.25 -9.20 11.12
C ASN A 135 2.46 -9.80 11.88
N GLY A 136 3.68 -9.36 11.58
CA GLY A 136 4.90 -9.76 12.25
C GLY A 136 5.02 -9.20 13.67
N GLU A 137 4.66 -7.94 13.85
CA GLU A 137 4.57 -7.23 15.13
C GLU A 137 3.42 -7.78 15.96
N ALA A 138 2.22 -7.95 15.40
CA ALA A 138 1.10 -8.59 16.10
C ALA A 138 1.45 -10.03 16.55
N LYS A 139 2.13 -10.81 15.70
CA LYS A 139 2.62 -12.15 16.08
C LYS A 139 3.75 -12.11 17.09
N GLY A 140 4.63 -11.11 17.02
CA GLY A 140 5.70 -10.87 17.98
C GLY A 140 5.14 -10.52 19.35
N GLU A 141 4.23 -9.56 19.40
CA GLU A 141 3.52 -9.16 20.61
C GLU A 141 2.68 -10.29 21.20
N ALA A 142 2.01 -11.09 20.37
CA ALA A 142 1.26 -12.26 20.84
C ALA A 142 2.20 -13.29 21.50
N LYS A 143 3.34 -13.59 20.88
CA LYS A 143 4.36 -14.50 21.44
C LYS A 143 4.99 -13.94 22.72
N ASP A 144 5.27 -12.65 22.76
CA ASP A 144 5.82 -11.99 23.94
C ASP A 144 4.81 -12.00 25.10
N ARG A 145 3.54 -11.70 24.84
CA ARG A 145 2.45 -11.79 25.83
C ARG A 145 2.24 -13.22 26.32
N ALA A 146 2.22 -14.21 25.43
CA ALA A 146 2.16 -15.64 25.79
C ALA A 146 3.34 -16.05 26.69
N THR A 147 4.55 -15.58 26.37
CA THR A 147 5.75 -15.82 27.17
C THR A 147 5.65 -15.16 28.56
N LEU A 148 5.09 -13.96 28.65
CA LEU A 148 4.87 -13.26 29.91
C LEU A 148 3.87 -13.99 30.80
N ILE A 149 2.74 -14.48 30.25
CA ILE A 149 1.74 -15.26 30.99
C ILE A 149 2.38 -16.49 31.62
N LEU A 150 3.13 -17.27 30.84
CA LEU A 150 3.79 -18.49 31.33
C LEU A 150 4.84 -18.16 32.41
N ARG A 151 5.57 -17.05 32.26
CA ARG A 151 6.55 -16.60 33.24
C ARG A 151 5.91 -16.13 34.54
N VAL A 152 4.73 -15.52 34.50
CA VAL A 152 3.96 -15.16 35.69
C VAL A 152 3.52 -16.42 36.42
N LEU A 153 2.90 -17.38 35.73
CA LEU A 153 2.49 -18.65 36.33
C LEU A 153 3.66 -19.40 36.99
N GLU A 154 4.82 -19.46 36.32
CA GLU A 154 6.04 -20.05 36.89
C GLU A 154 6.50 -19.31 38.16
N LYS A 155 6.41 -17.96 38.18
CA LYS A 155 6.74 -17.16 39.37
C LYS A 155 5.77 -17.34 40.53
N HIS A 156 4.51 -17.65 40.23
CA HIS A 156 3.51 -18.02 41.22
C HIS A 156 3.66 -19.48 41.70
N GLY A 157 4.60 -20.24 41.15
CA GLY A 157 4.83 -21.64 41.51
C GLY A 157 3.74 -22.58 41.00
N ILE A 158 2.99 -22.15 39.99
CA ILE A 158 1.94 -22.93 39.34
C ILE A 158 2.59 -23.78 38.26
N ASP A 159 2.42 -25.11 38.37
CA ASP A 159 2.88 -26.02 37.34
C ASP A 159 1.99 -25.89 36.10
N VAL A 160 2.59 -25.68 34.94
CA VAL A 160 1.86 -25.42 33.69
C VAL A 160 2.00 -26.66 32.80
N PRO A 161 0.95 -27.49 32.69
CA PRO A 161 1.00 -28.66 31.83
C PRO A 161 1.11 -28.26 30.35
N GLU A 162 1.73 -29.12 29.55
CA GLU A 162 2.14 -28.81 28.17
C GLU A 162 0.97 -28.48 27.23
N ASP A 163 -0.22 -29.03 27.49
CA ASP A 163 -1.44 -28.71 26.75
C ASP A 163 -1.89 -27.25 26.94
N ILE A 164 -1.73 -26.72 28.16
CA ILE A 164 -2.00 -25.32 28.48
C ILE A 164 -0.92 -24.42 27.88
N ARG A 165 0.34 -24.84 27.92
CA ARG A 165 1.45 -24.13 27.29
C ARG A 165 1.25 -24.00 25.78
N ASP A 166 0.88 -25.09 25.11
CA ASP A 166 0.59 -25.11 23.68
C ASP A 166 -0.61 -24.22 23.34
N ARG A 167 -1.65 -24.23 24.17
CA ARG A 167 -2.82 -23.37 24.00
C ARG A 167 -2.50 -21.88 24.13
N VAL A 168 -1.66 -21.50 25.10
CA VAL A 168 -1.27 -20.09 25.31
C VAL A 168 -0.34 -19.62 24.19
N THR A 169 0.63 -20.44 23.77
CA THR A 169 1.62 -20.06 22.75
C THR A 169 1.09 -20.10 21.31
N SER A 170 0.03 -20.86 21.04
CA SER A 170 -0.64 -20.88 19.73
C SER A 170 -1.70 -19.79 19.56
N CYS A 171 -2.07 -19.08 20.64
CA CYS A 171 -3.02 -17.98 20.57
C CYS A 171 -2.38 -16.74 19.91
N THR A 172 -3.05 -16.19 18.90
CA THR A 172 -2.63 -14.98 18.18
C THR A 172 -3.55 -13.79 18.44
N ASP A 173 -4.57 -13.97 19.28
CA ASP A 173 -5.52 -12.92 19.62
C ASP A 173 -5.03 -12.13 20.85
N LEU A 174 -4.71 -10.86 20.65
CA LEU A 174 -4.10 -10.02 21.68
C LEU A 174 -5.05 -9.70 22.83
N ASP A 175 -6.34 -9.53 22.56
CA ASP A 175 -7.33 -9.22 23.60
C ASP A 175 -7.54 -10.43 24.52
N THR A 176 -7.62 -11.63 23.94
CA THR A 176 -7.65 -12.88 24.69
C THR A 176 -6.38 -13.09 25.52
N LEU A 177 -5.20 -12.81 24.95
CA LEU A 177 -3.92 -12.90 25.68
C LEU A 177 -3.82 -11.86 26.82
N MET A 178 -4.33 -10.65 26.62
CA MET A 178 -4.38 -9.64 27.68
C MET A 178 -5.30 -10.06 28.83
N LEU A 179 -6.46 -10.63 28.53
CA LEU A 179 -7.37 -11.18 29.53
C LEU A 179 -6.72 -12.32 30.32
N TRP A 180 -6.01 -13.23 29.65
CA TRP A 180 -5.28 -14.31 30.31
C TRP A 180 -4.10 -13.77 31.14
N PHE A 181 -3.43 -12.72 30.69
CA PHE A 181 -2.39 -12.05 31.47
C PHE A 181 -2.95 -11.46 32.77
N ASP A 182 -4.06 -10.73 32.71
CA ASP A 182 -4.67 -10.15 33.92
C ASP A 182 -5.10 -11.25 34.90
N ARG A 183 -5.63 -12.37 34.40
CA ARG A 183 -6.00 -13.54 35.21
C ARG A 183 -4.80 -14.25 35.81
N SER A 184 -3.68 -14.32 35.08
CA SER A 184 -2.46 -14.97 35.56
C SER A 184 -1.90 -14.35 36.84
N LEU A 185 -2.19 -13.06 37.10
CA LEU A 185 -1.74 -12.34 38.29
C LEU A 185 -2.47 -12.77 39.57
N THR A 186 -3.66 -13.34 39.46
CA THR A 186 -4.50 -13.77 40.60
C THR A 186 -4.86 -15.26 40.56
N ALA A 187 -4.44 -15.97 39.51
CA ALA A 187 -4.67 -17.40 39.33
C ALA A 187 -4.05 -18.23 40.47
N ALA A 188 -4.76 -19.26 40.91
CA ALA A 188 -4.26 -20.27 41.84
C ALA A 188 -3.81 -21.55 41.10
N THR A 189 -4.36 -21.79 39.90
CA THR A 189 -4.07 -22.91 39.01
C THR A 189 -3.94 -22.45 37.55
N ALA A 190 -3.33 -23.26 36.68
CA ALA A 190 -3.13 -22.88 35.27
C ALA A 190 -4.45 -22.82 34.49
N GLU A 191 -5.46 -23.56 34.93
CA GLU A 191 -6.80 -23.61 34.35
C GLU A 191 -7.61 -22.33 34.61
N ASP A 192 -7.31 -21.59 35.68
CA ASP A 192 -7.98 -20.34 36.05
C ASP A 192 -7.81 -19.25 34.98
N LEU A 193 -6.80 -19.37 34.11
CA LEU A 193 -6.63 -18.51 32.94
C LEU A 193 -7.85 -18.53 32.01
N PHE A 194 -8.49 -19.68 31.88
CA PHE A 194 -9.57 -19.92 30.92
C PHE A 194 -10.97 -19.89 31.53
N ALA A 195 -11.11 -19.59 32.82
CA ALA A 195 -12.43 -19.51 33.45
C ALA A 195 -13.33 -18.50 32.71
N GLU A 196 -14.56 -18.89 32.37
CA GLU A 196 -15.52 -17.93 31.80
C GLU A 196 -16.00 -16.99 32.91
N ASN A 197 -16.09 -15.69 32.64
CA ASN A 197 -16.69 -14.76 33.59
C ASN A 197 -18.18 -15.14 33.73
N GLU A 198 -18.62 -15.67 34.87
CA GLU A 198 -20.04 -15.77 35.24
C GLU A 198 -20.63 -14.38 35.58
N ASP A 199 -20.44 -13.38 34.73
CA ASP A 199 -21.14 -12.10 34.84
C ASP A 199 -22.29 -12.07 33.83
N GLY A 200 -23.37 -12.79 34.15
CA GLY A 200 -24.51 -12.88 33.24
C GLY A 200 -25.79 -13.55 33.74
N GLN A 201 -26.00 -13.81 35.04
CA GLN A 201 -27.27 -14.42 35.50
C GLN A 201 -27.57 -14.14 37.00
N ALA A 202 -28.02 -12.92 37.33
CA ALA A 202 -28.75 -12.68 38.59
C ALA A 202 -29.60 -11.39 38.59
N GLU A 203 -30.37 -11.11 37.54
CA GLU A 203 -31.49 -10.14 37.65
C GLU A 203 -32.77 -10.77 37.11
N GLY A 204 -33.55 -11.34 38.01
CA GLY A 204 -34.82 -11.95 37.61
C GLY A 204 -35.63 -12.55 38.75
N ASN A 205 -35.67 -11.93 39.94
CA ASN A 205 -36.83 -12.08 40.81
C ASN A 205 -36.82 -11.11 42.02
N GLN A 206 -37.39 -9.90 41.91
CA GLN A 206 -38.05 -9.25 43.06
C GLN A 206 -39.25 -8.40 42.59
N ASN A 207 -40.43 -8.90 42.96
CA ASN A 207 -41.73 -8.25 43.00
C ASN A 207 -41.71 -6.74 43.31
N GLN A 208 -42.56 -5.97 42.62
CA GLN A 208 -43.32 -4.89 43.26
C GLN A 208 -44.76 -4.86 42.73
N THR A 209 -45.65 -5.41 43.56
CA THR A 209 -47.03 -4.98 43.74
C THR A 209 -47.02 -3.56 44.31
N SER A 210 -47.69 -2.61 43.66
CA SER A 210 -48.39 -1.50 44.31
C SER A 210 -49.32 -0.83 43.30
N ALA A 211 -50.62 -1.10 43.45
CA ALA A 211 -51.72 -0.25 43.01
C ALA A 211 -52.65 -0.10 44.22
#